data_AF-A0A0P9HY56-F1
#
_entry.id   AF-A0A0P9HY56-F1
#
_cell.length_a   1.000
_cell.length_b   1.000
_cell.length_c   1.000
_cell.angle_alpha   90.00
_cell.angle_beta   90.00
_cell.angle_gamma   90.00
#
_symmetry.space_group_name_H-M   'P 1'
#
loop_
_entity.id
_entity.type
_entity.pdbx_description
1 polymer ?
#
loop_
_entity_poly.entity_id
_entity_poly.type
_entity_poly.pdbx_seq_one_letter_code
_entity_poly.pdbx_strand_id
1 'polypeptide(L)'
;MHENEGGTAVALSSTFSAEFEVNTPIGTDVIVTDPVSGVTVKFAEVTNAGVTIVTTSDIGPTPPIGFKIVGGSPQYYEITTTAEYAVTIEIAIPYDPAQVKGSEGYLKLMQWDSVEAKWKDVTTWVDEVNNVIYGQVTALSIFAVMESEQYYLTVQTEPLGIATIPGEGWYDEGETAYAILAIGLDYVDTLAYGFVGWSGDASGWDLISEPIIMNAPKTAIANWEAGPVYEDVRTIGFWKHQVNVWYFTELEKTGMKIRGIGKAQIPEDELIAYLTFIDTNSDYFRGKIVKDNDGDGTIINLEILQNAYNFLETPTGPESMKMRAEQQLLALWLNLAHKAFFWNTQLSQDTLYIYYQYTYDDADGLATIGEAIRFCEAELTKTDSNYEAVKNICDSINNNLGIIWGT
;
A
#
# COMPACT_ATOMS: atom_id res chain seq x y z
N MET A 1 -3.30 -44.93 55.60
CA MET A 1 -3.12 -45.74 54.37
C MET A 1 -4.51 -46.18 53.93
N HIS A 2 -5.14 -45.36 53.11
CA HIS A 2 -6.38 -45.69 52.40
C HIS A 2 -6.13 -45.26 50.97
N GLU A 3 -6.03 -46.24 50.08
CA GLU A 3 -5.93 -46.00 48.64
C GLU A 3 -7.30 -45.55 48.13
N ASN A 4 -7.25 -44.52 47.29
CA ASN A 4 -8.36 -43.79 46.73
C ASN A 4 -8.40 -44.14 45.24
N GLU A 5 -9.27 -45.06 44.82
CA GLU A 5 -9.52 -45.31 43.40
C GLU A 5 -10.51 -44.27 42.87
N GLY A 6 -9.98 -43.09 42.53
CA GLY A 6 -10.68 -42.09 41.75
C GLY A 6 -10.60 -42.45 40.27
N GLY A 7 -11.53 -43.27 39.79
CA GLY A 7 -11.77 -43.45 38.36
C GLY A 7 -12.34 -42.15 37.78
N THR A 8 -11.48 -41.34 37.17
CA THR A 8 -11.89 -40.22 36.31
C THR A 8 -12.61 -40.77 35.09
N ALA A 9 -13.92 -40.54 35.01
CA ALA A 9 -14.66 -40.66 33.77
C ALA A 9 -14.12 -39.60 32.79
N VAL A 10 -13.33 -40.04 31.81
CA VAL A 10 -13.02 -39.23 30.63
C VAL A 10 -14.32 -39.14 29.84
N ALA A 11 -14.91 -37.95 29.79
CA ALA A 11 -16.02 -37.68 28.88
C ALA A 11 -15.45 -37.71 27.45
N LEU A 12 -15.61 -38.84 26.76
CA LEU A 12 -15.47 -38.91 25.31
C LEU A 12 -16.67 -38.15 24.73
N SER A 13 -16.48 -36.87 24.42
CA SER A 13 -17.36 -36.14 23.51
C SER A 13 -17.02 -36.55 22.08
N SER A 14 -17.36 -37.78 21.70
CA SER A 14 -17.50 -38.15 20.29
C SER A 14 -18.98 -38.07 19.97
N THR A 15 -19.45 -36.96 19.42
CA THR A 15 -20.71 -36.94 18.69
C THR A 15 -20.52 -37.77 17.44
N PHE A 16 -20.96 -39.03 17.52
CA PHE A 16 -21.02 -39.95 16.39
C PHE A 16 -21.99 -39.36 15.38
N SER A 17 -21.48 -38.77 14.29
CA SER A 17 -22.31 -38.51 13.11
C SER A 17 -22.61 -39.86 12.46
N ALA A 18 -23.87 -40.13 12.15
CA ALA A 18 -24.26 -41.39 11.55
C ALA A 18 -23.70 -41.46 10.12
N GLU A 19 -22.75 -42.35 9.86
CA GLU A 19 -22.31 -42.65 8.50
C GLU A 19 -23.45 -43.32 7.74
N PHE A 20 -23.87 -42.71 6.63
CA PHE A 20 -24.88 -43.26 5.75
C PHE A 20 -24.22 -43.74 4.46
N GLU A 21 -24.28 -45.05 4.24
CA GLU A 21 -23.77 -45.70 3.04
C GLU A 21 -24.81 -45.61 1.91
N VAL A 22 -24.49 -44.87 0.85
CA VAL A 22 -25.37 -44.76 -0.33
C VAL A 22 -24.80 -45.61 -1.46
N ASN A 23 -25.63 -46.47 -2.05
CA ASN A 23 -25.25 -47.29 -3.20
C ASN A 23 -24.94 -46.42 -4.43
N THR A 24 -23.78 -46.66 -5.04
CA THR A 24 -23.29 -45.98 -6.25
C THR A 24 -23.28 -46.99 -7.40
N PRO A 25 -24.37 -47.09 -8.19
CA PRO A 25 -24.51 -48.10 -9.24
C PRO A 25 -23.64 -47.80 -10.47
N ILE A 26 -23.36 -48.84 -11.26
CA ILE A 26 -22.76 -48.68 -12.60
C ILE A 26 -23.70 -47.88 -13.51
N GLY A 27 -23.16 -46.93 -14.27
CA GLY A 27 -23.93 -46.16 -15.23
C GLY A 27 -23.29 -44.83 -15.60
N THR A 28 -23.98 -44.07 -16.44
CA THR A 28 -23.65 -42.68 -16.80
C THR A 28 -24.54 -41.71 -16.04
N ASP A 29 -24.03 -40.52 -15.71
CA ASP A 29 -24.74 -39.48 -14.95
C ASP A 29 -25.31 -40.02 -13.61
N VAL A 30 -24.48 -40.76 -12.86
CA VAL A 30 -24.89 -41.38 -11.60
C VAL A 30 -24.90 -40.33 -10.49
N ILE A 31 -26.06 -40.07 -9.92
CA ILE A 31 -26.25 -39.10 -8.82
C ILE A 31 -26.47 -39.85 -7.51
N VAL A 32 -25.68 -39.49 -6.51
CA VAL A 32 -25.76 -40.00 -5.15
C VAL A 32 -26.03 -38.81 -4.22
N THR A 33 -27.06 -38.90 -3.38
CA THR A 33 -27.38 -37.87 -2.39
C THR A 33 -27.34 -38.49 -1.00
N ASP A 34 -26.54 -37.91 -0.11
CA ASP A 34 -26.54 -38.26 1.30
C ASP A 34 -27.82 -37.70 1.97
N PRO A 35 -28.70 -38.55 2.54
CA PRO A 35 -29.99 -38.11 3.06
C PRO A 35 -29.89 -37.31 4.37
N VAL A 36 -28.73 -37.28 5.02
CA VAL A 36 -28.52 -36.59 6.29
C VAL A 36 -28.07 -35.15 6.06
N SER A 37 -26.98 -34.96 5.32
CA SER A 37 -26.39 -33.66 5.00
C SER A 37 -27.01 -33.00 3.76
N GLY A 38 -27.65 -33.77 2.88
CA GLY A 38 -28.13 -33.30 1.59
C GLY A 38 -27.03 -33.12 0.53
N VAL A 39 -25.77 -33.44 0.86
CA VAL A 39 -24.65 -33.40 -0.09
C VAL A 39 -24.95 -34.33 -1.26
N THR A 40 -24.77 -33.82 -2.47
CA THR A 40 -24.96 -34.59 -3.70
C THR A 40 -23.63 -34.73 -4.44
N VAL A 41 -23.33 -35.96 -4.86
CA VAL A 41 -22.15 -36.36 -5.63
C VAL A 41 -22.64 -36.92 -6.95
N LYS A 42 -22.30 -36.25 -8.06
CA LYS A 42 -22.62 -36.71 -9.41
C LYS A 42 -21.36 -37.21 -10.09
N PHE A 43 -21.34 -38.50 -10.40
CA PHE A 43 -20.32 -39.13 -11.22
C PHE A 43 -20.71 -39.04 -12.69
N ALA A 44 -19.80 -38.60 -13.55
CA ALA A 44 -20.03 -38.62 -14.99
C ALA A 44 -20.26 -40.05 -15.51
N GLU A 45 -19.45 -41.00 -15.04
CA GLU A 45 -19.58 -42.43 -15.33
C GLU A 45 -19.02 -43.27 -14.18
N VAL A 46 -19.71 -44.34 -13.80
CA VAL A 46 -19.30 -45.35 -12.83
C VAL A 46 -19.06 -46.67 -13.58
N THR A 47 -17.83 -47.18 -13.55
CA THR A 47 -17.41 -48.39 -14.24
C THR A 47 -17.55 -49.64 -13.38
N ASN A 48 -17.39 -49.51 -12.05
CA ASN A 48 -17.70 -50.57 -11.09
C ASN A 48 -18.52 -50.01 -9.93
N ALA A 49 -19.62 -50.70 -9.60
CA ALA A 49 -20.50 -50.29 -8.52
C ALA A 49 -19.78 -50.35 -7.18
N GLY A 50 -20.20 -49.48 -6.27
CA GLY A 50 -19.70 -49.44 -4.92
C GLY A 50 -20.64 -48.64 -4.02
N VAL A 51 -20.06 -48.03 -3.01
CA VAL A 51 -20.75 -47.21 -2.02
C VAL A 51 -20.03 -45.90 -1.90
N THR A 52 -20.79 -44.80 -1.86
CA THR A 52 -20.27 -43.46 -1.54
C THR A 52 -20.78 -43.06 -0.16
N ILE A 53 -19.87 -42.50 0.64
CA ILE A 53 -20.10 -42.13 2.05
C ILE A 53 -19.75 -40.66 2.20
N VAL A 54 -20.60 -39.93 2.92
CA VAL A 54 -20.36 -38.54 3.35
C VAL A 54 -20.31 -38.53 4.88
N THR A 55 -19.18 -38.10 5.43
CA THR A 55 -18.98 -37.96 6.88
C THR A 55 -18.84 -36.48 7.24
N THR A 56 -19.66 -36.02 8.17
CA THR A 56 -19.63 -34.63 8.67
C THR A 56 -18.81 -34.53 9.95
N SER A 57 -17.92 -33.54 10.06
CA SER A 57 -17.06 -33.30 11.23
C SER A 57 -16.95 -31.82 11.57
N ASP A 58 -16.74 -31.49 12.84
CA ASP A 58 -16.35 -30.16 13.32
C ASP A 58 -14.83 -29.98 13.46
N ILE A 59 -14.08 -31.05 13.22
CA ILE A 59 -12.61 -31.09 13.21
C ILE A 59 -12.14 -31.39 11.79
N GLY A 60 -11.19 -30.59 11.30
CA GLY A 60 -10.60 -30.76 9.98
C GLY A 60 -9.37 -29.85 9.77
N PRO A 61 -8.84 -29.77 8.53
CA PRO A 61 -7.71 -28.92 8.22
C PRO A 61 -8.02 -27.44 8.48
N THR A 62 -7.03 -26.68 8.93
CA THR A 62 -7.17 -25.23 9.18
C THR A 62 -7.52 -24.51 7.87
N PRO A 63 -8.52 -23.61 7.87
CA PRO A 63 -8.81 -22.77 6.71
C PRO A 63 -7.60 -21.90 6.31
N PRO A 64 -7.47 -21.52 5.02
CA PRO A 64 -6.48 -20.54 4.60
C PRO A 64 -6.70 -19.19 5.30
N ILE A 65 -5.66 -18.38 5.43
CA ILE A 65 -5.79 -16.98 5.89
C ILE A 65 -6.81 -16.27 4.99
N GLY A 66 -7.69 -15.47 5.58
CA GLY A 66 -8.74 -14.77 4.87
C GLY A 66 -10.02 -15.57 4.63
N PHE A 67 -10.07 -16.84 5.05
CA PHE A 67 -11.26 -17.68 4.89
C PHE A 67 -11.78 -18.21 6.22
N LYS A 68 -13.10 -18.23 6.35
CA LYS A 68 -13.81 -18.89 7.44
C LYS A 68 -14.77 -19.92 6.85
N ILE A 69 -14.92 -21.03 7.55
CA ILE A 69 -15.95 -22.01 7.20
C ILE A 69 -17.30 -21.40 7.56
N VAL A 70 -18.26 -21.46 6.63
CA VAL A 70 -19.62 -20.96 6.85
C VAL A 70 -20.24 -21.69 8.03
N GLY A 71 -20.83 -20.94 8.96
CA GLY A 71 -21.41 -21.47 10.19
C GLY A 71 -20.73 -20.98 11.47
N GLY A 72 -21.47 -21.02 12.57
CA GLY A 72 -20.93 -20.71 13.91
C GLY A 72 -20.04 -21.83 14.48
N SER A 73 -20.07 -23.02 13.88
CA SER A 73 -19.18 -24.15 14.17
C SER A 73 -18.71 -24.73 12.84
N PRO A 74 -17.40 -25.00 12.66
CA PRO A 74 -16.88 -25.53 11.40
C PRO A 74 -17.62 -26.79 10.98
N GLN A 75 -17.97 -26.90 9.70
CA GLN A 75 -18.55 -28.11 9.13
C GLN A 75 -17.70 -28.58 7.95
N TYR A 76 -17.02 -29.71 8.15
CA TYR A 76 -16.26 -30.42 7.13
C TYR A 76 -17.09 -31.59 6.59
N TYR A 77 -16.93 -31.89 5.30
CA TYR A 77 -17.56 -33.01 4.60
C TYR A 77 -16.46 -33.90 4.01
N GLU A 78 -16.17 -35.01 4.66
CA GLU A 78 -15.28 -36.03 4.08
C GLU A 78 -16.10 -36.96 3.20
N ILE A 79 -15.77 -36.98 1.91
CA ILE A 79 -16.47 -37.82 0.93
C ILE A 79 -15.53 -38.92 0.46
N THR A 80 -15.98 -40.16 0.53
CA THR A 80 -15.23 -41.32 0.05
C THR A 80 -16.10 -42.23 -0.80
N THR A 81 -15.48 -43.04 -1.65
CA THR A 81 -16.21 -44.02 -2.46
C THR A 81 -15.40 -45.29 -2.68
N THR A 82 -16.08 -46.44 -2.73
CA THR A 82 -15.52 -47.71 -3.20
C THR A 82 -15.84 -48.00 -4.66
N ALA A 83 -16.69 -47.18 -5.30
CA ALA A 83 -17.00 -47.30 -6.71
C ALA A 83 -15.81 -46.88 -7.57
N GLU A 84 -15.60 -47.55 -8.71
CA GLU A 84 -14.64 -47.09 -9.71
C GLU A 84 -15.39 -46.23 -10.72
N TYR A 85 -14.82 -45.08 -11.08
CA TYR A 85 -15.47 -44.07 -11.90
C TYR A 85 -14.51 -43.48 -12.94
N ALA A 86 -15.06 -42.98 -14.05
CA ALA A 86 -14.32 -42.20 -15.02
C ALA A 86 -14.14 -40.77 -14.51
N VAL A 87 -12.99 -40.15 -14.81
CA VAL A 87 -12.60 -38.83 -14.29
C VAL A 87 -13.68 -37.76 -14.50
N THR A 88 -13.95 -37.00 -13.43
CA THR A 88 -14.89 -35.87 -13.25
C THR A 88 -16.08 -36.22 -12.35
N ILE A 89 -16.18 -35.47 -11.26
CA ILE A 89 -17.24 -35.53 -10.26
C ILE A 89 -17.72 -34.12 -9.99
N GLU A 90 -19.03 -33.91 -10.03
CA GLU A 90 -19.65 -32.69 -9.54
C GLU A 90 -20.10 -32.88 -8.10
N ILE A 91 -19.70 -31.96 -7.24
CA ILE A 91 -20.09 -31.90 -5.83
C ILE A 91 -21.09 -30.76 -5.67
N ALA A 92 -22.20 -31.02 -4.98
CA ALA A 92 -23.16 -30.00 -4.59
C ALA A 92 -23.38 -30.09 -3.07
N ILE A 93 -23.09 -29.00 -2.35
CA ILE A 93 -23.24 -28.92 -0.90
C ILE A 93 -24.30 -27.86 -0.58
N PRO A 94 -25.40 -28.22 0.11
CA PRO A 94 -26.36 -27.22 0.60
C PRO A 94 -25.72 -26.38 1.71
N TYR A 95 -26.11 -25.11 1.79
CA TYR A 95 -25.68 -24.21 2.86
C TYR A 95 -26.89 -23.49 3.47
N ASP A 96 -26.74 -23.02 4.72
CA ASP A 96 -27.76 -22.20 5.38
C ASP A 96 -27.43 -20.71 5.15
N PRO A 97 -28.24 -19.96 4.38
CA PRO A 97 -27.98 -18.55 4.11
C PRO A 97 -27.97 -17.70 5.40
N ALA A 98 -28.66 -18.12 6.47
CA ALA A 98 -28.64 -17.40 7.74
C ALA A 98 -27.28 -17.48 8.46
N GLN A 99 -26.42 -18.41 8.06
CA GLN A 99 -25.08 -18.59 8.62
C GLN A 99 -24.00 -17.83 7.85
N VAL A 100 -24.29 -17.42 6.62
CA VAL A 100 -23.38 -16.62 5.79
C VAL A 100 -23.30 -15.19 6.35
N LYS A 101 -22.09 -14.66 6.52
CA LYS A 101 -21.85 -13.29 7.00
C LYS A 101 -21.55 -12.34 5.85
N GLY A 102 -20.82 -12.82 4.86
CA GLY A 102 -20.54 -12.12 3.61
C GLY A 102 -21.70 -12.21 2.63
N SER A 103 -21.40 -12.02 1.35
CA SER A 103 -22.37 -12.16 0.26
C SER A 103 -22.33 -13.58 -0.32
N GLU A 104 -23.49 -14.22 -0.46
CA GLU A 104 -23.63 -15.61 -0.88
C GLU A 104 -22.94 -15.92 -2.21
N GLY A 105 -23.05 -15.02 -3.20
CA GLY A 105 -22.42 -15.19 -4.52
C GLY A 105 -20.88 -15.30 -4.50
N TYR A 106 -20.23 -15.03 -3.36
CA TYR A 106 -18.77 -15.15 -3.18
C TYR A 106 -18.34 -16.38 -2.35
N LEU A 107 -19.29 -17.23 -1.94
CA LEU A 107 -18.95 -18.47 -1.25
C LEU A 107 -18.04 -19.36 -2.10
N LYS A 108 -17.14 -20.06 -1.41
CA LYS A 108 -16.15 -20.97 -1.99
C LYS A 108 -16.38 -22.39 -1.52
N LEU A 109 -16.51 -23.33 -2.45
CA LEU A 109 -16.39 -24.75 -2.18
C LEU A 109 -14.92 -25.12 -2.25
N MET A 110 -14.34 -25.40 -1.10
CA MET A 110 -12.91 -25.67 -0.96
C MET A 110 -12.69 -27.18 -0.80
N GLN A 111 -11.77 -27.73 -1.58
CA GLN A 111 -11.31 -29.11 -1.50
C GLN A 111 -9.94 -29.17 -0.82
N TRP A 112 -9.75 -30.06 0.15
CA TRP A 112 -8.44 -30.31 0.76
C TRP A 112 -7.61 -31.25 -0.12
N ASP A 113 -6.42 -30.79 -0.53
CA ASP A 113 -5.37 -31.61 -1.11
C ASP A 113 -4.43 -32.08 0.01
N SER A 114 -4.52 -33.36 0.36
CA SER A 114 -3.70 -33.96 1.42
C SER A 114 -2.23 -34.17 1.03
N VAL A 115 -1.90 -34.12 -0.27
CA VAL A 115 -0.52 -34.27 -0.77
C VAL A 115 0.21 -32.93 -0.65
N GLU A 116 -0.43 -31.85 -1.05
CA GLU A 116 0.12 -30.49 -0.95
C GLU A 116 -0.11 -29.83 0.41
N ALA A 117 -0.99 -30.41 1.24
CA ALA A 117 -1.49 -29.83 2.48
C ALA A 117 -2.07 -28.42 2.27
N LYS A 118 -2.92 -28.27 1.24
CA LYS A 118 -3.53 -27.00 0.84
C LYS A 118 -4.99 -27.16 0.46
N TRP A 119 -5.78 -26.13 0.74
CA TRP A 119 -7.12 -26.00 0.18
C TRP A 119 -7.06 -25.50 -1.27
N LYS A 120 -7.89 -26.06 -2.13
CA LYS A 120 -8.08 -25.66 -3.53
C LYS A 120 -9.53 -25.22 -3.72
N ASP A 121 -9.72 -24.03 -4.28
CA ASP A 121 -11.05 -23.58 -4.70
C ASP A 121 -11.51 -24.40 -5.90
N VAL A 122 -12.61 -25.13 -5.74
CA VAL A 122 -13.21 -25.96 -6.79
C VAL A 122 -14.58 -25.46 -7.21
N THR A 123 -14.97 -24.26 -6.76
CA THR A 123 -16.28 -23.66 -7.00
C THR A 123 -16.54 -23.48 -8.49
N THR A 124 -17.68 -23.97 -8.96
CA THR A 124 -18.17 -23.73 -10.32
C THR A 124 -19.37 -22.79 -10.35
N TRP A 125 -20.24 -22.86 -9.34
CA TRP A 125 -21.45 -22.05 -9.26
C TRP A 125 -22.00 -21.99 -7.83
N VAL A 126 -22.60 -20.86 -7.46
CA VAL A 126 -23.41 -20.71 -6.25
C VAL A 126 -24.86 -20.46 -6.68
N ASP A 127 -25.75 -21.37 -6.31
CA ASP A 127 -27.19 -21.21 -6.49
C ASP A 127 -27.80 -20.48 -5.28
N GLU A 128 -27.82 -19.16 -5.35
CA GLU A 128 -28.37 -18.28 -4.30
C GLU A 128 -29.91 -18.45 -4.13
N VAL A 129 -30.59 -19.09 -5.09
CA VAL A 129 -32.04 -19.32 -5.00
C VAL A 129 -32.34 -20.58 -4.19
N ASN A 130 -31.57 -21.65 -4.43
CA ASN A 130 -31.76 -22.94 -3.76
C ASN A 130 -30.79 -23.15 -2.58
N ASN A 131 -29.86 -22.23 -2.34
CA ASN A 131 -28.82 -22.28 -1.30
C ASN A 131 -27.92 -23.51 -1.42
N VAL A 132 -27.38 -23.73 -2.63
CA VAL A 132 -26.48 -24.86 -2.92
C VAL A 132 -25.23 -24.34 -3.63
N ILE A 133 -24.06 -24.77 -3.17
CA ILE A 133 -22.79 -24.47 -3.84
C ILE A 133 -22.28 -25.70 -4.59
N TYR A 134 -21.79 -25.47 -5.80
CA TYR A 134 -21.33 -26.50 -6.73
C TYR A 134 -19.82 -26.42 -6.96
N GLY A 135 -19.19 -27.56 -7.20
CA GLY A 135 -17.81 -27.64 -7.64
C GLY A 135 -17.50 -28.88 -8.44
N GLN A 136 -16.40 -28.86 -9.18
CA GLN A 136 -15.97 -29.93 -10.08
C GLN A 136 -14.59 -30.44 -9.67
N VAL A 137 -14.47 -31.75 -9.46
CA VAL A 137 -13.24 -32.40 -8.97
C VAL A 137 -12.95 -33.69 -9.73
N THR A 138 -11.71 -34.19 -9.65
CA THR A 138 -11.32 -35.49 -10.20
C THR A 138 -11.11 -36.56 -9.14
N ALA A 139 -11.03 -36.16 -7.87
CA ALA A 139 -10.88 -37.03 -6.71
C ALA A 139 -11.76 -36.52 -5.56
N LEU A 140 -12.21 -37.42 -4.71
CA LEU A 140 -12.93 -37.09 -3.47
C LEU A 140 -11.94 -36.89 -2.31
N SER A 141 -12.25 -35.97 -1.40
CA SER A 141 -11.48 -35.73 -0.18
C SER A 141 -12.34 -35.04 0.89
N ILE A 142 -11.74 -34.17 1.70
CA ILE A 142 -12.43 -33.29 2.63
C ILE A 142 -12.83 -32.01 1.89
N PHE A 143 -14.10 -31.63 2.04
CA PHE A 143 -14.67 -30.40 1.51
C PHE A 143 -15.15 -29.50 2.65
N ALA A 144 -15.16 -28.19 2.39
CA ALA A 144 -15.83 -27.22 3.26
C ALA A 144 -16.37 -26.07 2.41
N VAL A 145 -17.51 -25.51 2.84
CA VAL A 145 -18.02 -24.25 2.30
C VAL A 145 -17.40 -23.12 3.11
N MET A 146 -16.69 -22.22 2.44
CA MET A 146 -15.98 -21.12 3.07
C MET A 146 -16.46 -19.77 2.53
N GLU A 147 -16.41 -18.75 3.37
CA GLU A 147 -16.58 -17.34 2.99
C GLU A 147 -15.27 -16.59 3.25
N SER A 148 -15.00 -15.55 2.45
CA SER A 148 -13.88 -14.66 2.74
C SER A 148 -14.23 -13.73 3.90
N GLU A 149 -13.29 -13.53 4.82
CA GLU A 149 -13.35 -12.42 5.75
C GLU A 149 -13.02 -11.15 4.96
N GLN A 150 -13.86 -10.11 5.08
CA GLN A 150 -13.67 -8.86 4.36
C GLN A 150 -13.51 -7.69 5.32
N TYR A 151 -12.69 -6.73 4.92
CA TYR A 151 -12.50 -5.48 5.64
C TYR A 151 -12.79 -4.29 4.74
N TYR A 152 -13.42 -3.27 5.32
CA TYR A 152 -13.74 -2.04 4.59
C TYR A 152 -12.57 -1.07 4.64
N LEU A 153 -12.15 -0.57 3.47
CA LEU A 153 -11.24 0.56 3.33
C LEU A 153 -12.06 1.85 3.22
N THR A 154 -11.91 2.72 4.20
CA THR A 154 -12.41 4.10 4.15
C THR A 154 -11.34 4.99 3.55
N VAL A 155 -11.72 5.89 2.63
CA VAL A 155 -10.80 6.84 2.03
C VAL A 155 -11.34 8.25 2.18
N GLN A 156 -10.52 9.17 2.71
CA GLN A 156 -10.95 10.54 2.98
C GLN A 156 -9.83 11.56 2.74
N THR A 157 -10.19 12.84 2.61
CA THR A 157 -9.23 13.95 2.58
C THR A 157 -9.10 14.59 3.96
N GLU A 158 -7.93 15.18 4.24
CA GLU A 158 -7.74 16.14 5.32
C GLU A 158 -7.15 17.43 4.71
N PRO A 159 -7.85 18.58 4.75
CA PRO A 159 -9.22 18.77 5.25
C PRO A 159 -10.28 17.95 4.49
N LEU A 160 -11.44 17.72 5.10
CA LEU A 160 -12.55 17.01 4.43
C LEU A 160 -13.10 17.82 3.25
N GLY A 161 -13.40 17.13 2.15
CA GLY A 161 -14.10 17.71 0.99
C GLY A 161 -13.21 18.43 -0.02
N ILE A 162 -11.88 18.22 0.02
CA ILE A 162 -10.95 18.81 -0.98
C ILE A 162 -11.08 18.12 -2.33
N ALA A 163 -11.16 16.79 -2.37
CA ALA A 163 -11.23 15.99 -3.59
C ALA A 163 -12.06 14.72 -3.37
N THR A 164 -12.55 14.12 -4.46
CA THR A 164 -13.14 12.77 -4.42
C THR A 164 -12.05 11.73 -4.63
N ILE A 165 -11.97 10.74 -3.74
CA ILE A 165 -10.94 9.70 -3.78
C ILE A 165 -11.56 8.35 -4.13
N PRO A 166 -11.29 7.76 -5.31
CA PRO A 166 -11.69 6.39 -5.62
C PRO A 166 -10.94 5.35 -4.77
N GLY A 167 -11.51 4.14 -4.68
CA GLY A 167 -10.89 3.01 -4.00
C GLY A 167 -11.42 2.72 -2.59
N GLU A 168 -12.46 3.41 -2.12
CA GLU A 168 -13.19 2.94 -0.93
C GLU A 168 -13.98 1.66 -1.28
N GLY A 169 -14.07 0.73 -0.33
CA GLY A 169 -14.82 -0.51 -0.55
C GLY A 169 -14.44 -1.66 0.38
N TRP A 170 -15.10 -2.80 0.15
CA TRP A 170 -14.78 -4.05 0.81
C TRP A 170 -13.66 -4.76 0.05
N TYR A 171 -12.68 -5.25 0.79
CA TYR A 171 -11.54 -6.03 0.31
C TYR A 171 -11.46 -7.34 1.09
N ASP A 172 -10.99 -8.40 0.44
CA ASP A 172 -10.77 -9.68 1.13
C ASP A 172 -9.60 -9.55 2.12
N GLU A 173 -9.63 -10.31 3.21
CA GLU A 173 -8.57 -10.31 4.21
C GLU A 173 -7.24 -10.76 3.58
N GLY A 174 -6.20 -9.96 3.81
CA GLY A 174 -4.88 -10.16 3.24
C GLY A 174 -4.74 -9.62 1.80
N GLU A 175 -5.82 -9.14 1.19
CA GLU A 175 -5.74 -8.44 -0.10
C GLU A 175 -4.96 -7.13 0.05
N THR A 176 -4.21 -6.78 -1.01
CA THR A 176 -3.51 -5.51 -1.11
C THR A 176 -4.41 -4.48 -1.80
N ALA A 177 -4.84 -3.47 -1.05
CA ALA A 177 -5.56 -2.31 -1.55
C ALA A 177 -4.62 -1.12 -1.82
N TYR A 178 -5.11 -0.12 -2.57
CA TYR A 178 -4.43 1.14 -2.85
C TYR A 178 -5.43 2.29 -2.80
N ALA A 179 -5.05 3.41 -2.18
CA ALA A 179 -5.80 4.65 -2.30
C ALA A 179 -5.26 5.45 -3.49
N ILE A 180 -6.17 6.00 -4.32
CA ILE A 180 -5.79 6.61 -5.60
C ILE A 180 -6.44 7.98 -5.72
N LEU A 181 -5.65 9.00 -6.04
CA LEU A 181 -6.11 10.32 -6.41
C LEU A 181 -6.02 10.50 -7.94
N ALA A 182 -7.01 11.17 -8.52
CA ALA A 182 -6.97 11.54 -9.93
C ALA A 182 -6.11 12.79 -10.18
N ILE A 183 -6.04 13.68 -9.19
CA ILE A 183 -5.33 14.97 -9.24
C ILE A 183 -4.60 15.21 -7.93
N GLY A 184 -3.48 15.93 -7.98
CA GLY A 184 -2.70 16.36 -6.82
C GLY A 184 -2.80 17.85 -6.50
N LEU A 185 -3.64 18.57 -7.23
CA LEU A 185 -3.91 20.00 -7.07
C LEU A 185 -5.40 20.23 -7.27
N ASP A 186 -6.05 20.92 -6.34
CA ASP A 186 -7.43 21.37 -6.46
C ASP A 186 -7.59 22.79 -5.87
N TYR A 187 -8.71 23.45 -6.14
CA TYR A 187 -9.01 24.80 -5.64
C TYR A 187 -10.26 24.80 -4.78
N VAL A 188 -10.12 25.29 -3.55
CA VAL A 188 -11.26 25.54 -2.64
C VAL A 188 -11.32 27.03 -2.34
N ASP A 189 -12.44 27.67 -2.67
CA ASP A 189 -12.64 29.11 -2.50
C ASP A 189 -11.48 29.97 -3.04
N THR A 190 -10.97 29.63 -4.22
CA THR A 190 -9.82 30.27 -4.92
C THR A 190 -8.43 30.03 -4.30
N LEU A 191 -8.35 29.30 -3.19
CA LEU A 191 -7.08 28.90 -2.58
C LEU A 191 -6.63 27.56 -3.17
N ALA A 192 -5.40 27.51 -3.67
CA ALA A 192 -4.79 26.28 -4.18
C ALA A 192 -4.49 25.33 -3.02
N TYR A 193 -4.97 24.09 -3.13
CA TYR A 193 -4.65 22.98 -2.25
C TYR A 193 -3.84 21.95 -3.01
N GLY A 194 -2.70 21.58 -2.47
CA GLY A 194 -1.88 20.51 -3.02
C GLY A 194 -1.87 19.29 -2.12
N PHE A 195 -1.89 18.13 -2.74
CA PHE A 195 -1.69 16.87 -2.05
C PHE A 195 -0.23 16.78 -1.55
N VAL A 196 -0.07 16.53 -0.25
CA VAL A 196 1.24 16.47 0.43
C VAL A 196 1.57 15.07 0.98
N GLY A 197 0.76 14.07 0.66
CA GLY A 197 1.02 12.67 0.99
C GLY A 197 -0.12 11.98 1.73
N TRP A 198 0.00 10.67 1.85
CA TRP A 198 -0.95 9.80 2.53
C TRP A 198 -0.62 9.62 4.01
N SER A 199 -1.64 9.47 4.84
CA SER A 199 -1.53 9.14 6.27
C SER A 199 -2.66 8.19 6.71
N GLY A 200 -2.74 7.92 8.02
CA GLY A 200 -3.63 6.90 8.57
C GLY A 200 -3.03 5.52 8.41
N ASP A 201 -3.75 4.63 7.72
CA ASP A 201 -3.28 3.31 7.32
C ASP A 201 -2.62 3.29 5.92
N ALA A 202 -2.50 4.46 5.28
CA ALA A 202 -1.81 4.63 3.99
C ALA A 202 -0.54 5.47 4.16
N SER A 203 0.34 5.40 3.15
CA SER A 203 1.58 6.19 3.08
C SER A 203 1.98 6.47 1.64
N GLY A 204 2.95 7.36 1.43
CA GLY A 204 3.45 7.73 0.10
C GLY A 204 3.10 9.18 -0.30
N TRP A 205 3.79 9.69 -1.31
CA TRP A 205 3.70 11.08 -1.80
C TRP A 205 3.07 11.20 -3.19
N ASP A 206 2.95 10.07 -3.86
CA ASP A 206 2.38 9.99 -5.20
C ASP A 206 0.86 9.83 -5.10
N LEU A 207 0.20 10.09 -6.23
CA LEU A 207 -1.25 10.01 -6.30
C LEU A 207 -1.80 8.59 -6.02
N ILE A 208 -0.96 7.57 -6.16
CA ILE A 208 -1.25 6.21 -5.71
C ILE A 208 -0.48 5.99 -4.40
N SER A 209 -1.17 5.52 -3.36
CA SER A 209 -0.53 5.19 -2.09
C SER A 209 0.43 4.01 -2.23
N GLU A 210 1.32 3.87 -1.25
CA GLU A 210 1.98 2.59 -1.00
C GLU A 210 0.93 1.49 -0.70
N PRO A 211 1.28 0.20 -0.87
CA PRO A 211 0.39 -0.94 -0.63
C PRO A 211 -0.26 -0.95 0.77
N ILE A 212 -1.58 -1.14 0.83
CA ILE A 212 -2.36 -1.28 2.07
C ILE A 212 -2.78 -2.73 2.23
N ILE A 213 -2.25 -3.44 3.24
CA ILE A 213 -2.66 -4.82 3.52
C ILE A 213 -3.95 -4.80 4.35
N MET A 214 -5.02 -5.38 3.80
CA MET A 214 -6.35 -5.40 4.40
C MET A 214 -6.48 -6.52 5.43
N ASN A 215 -6.03 -6.29 6.66
CA ASN A 215 -6.08 -7.24 7.78
C ASN A 215 -6.98 -6.81 8.96
N ALA A 216 -7.65 -5.67 8.78
CA ALA A 216 -8.62 -5.05 9.67
C ALA A 216 -9.30 -3.93 8.85
N PRO A 217 -10.40 -3.31 9.32
CA PRO A 217 -10.88 -2.08 8.70
C PRO A 217 -9.78 -1.01 8.68
N LYS A 218 -9.61 -0.35 7.53
CA LYS A 218 -8.51 0.61 7.27
C LYS A 218 -9.05 1.99 6.93
N THR A 219 -8.29 3.03 7.28
CA THR A 219 -8.57 4.41 6.84
C THR A 219 -7.36 5.01 6.14
N ALA A 220 -7.47 5.25 4.84
CA ALA A 220 -6.49 6.00 4.07
C ALA A 220 -6.87 7.49 4.04
N ILE A 221 -5.94 8.36 4.45
CA ILE A 221 -6.17 9.81 4.51
C ILE A 221 -5.25 10.50 3.51
N ALA A 222 -5.84 11.17 2.52
CA ALA A 222 -5.10 12.07 1.65
C ALA A 222 -4.92 13.43 2.33
N ASN A 223 -3.69 13.83 2.62
CA ASN A 223 -3.41 15.12 3.27
C ASN A 223 -3.22 16.19 2.20
N TRP A 224 -3.92 17.31 2.37
CA TRP A 224 -3.90 18.45 1.49
C TRP A 224 -3.54 19.70 2.26
N GLU A 225 -2.66 20.52 1.68
CA GLU A 225 -2.26 21.77 2.29
C GLU A 225 -2.50 22.94 1.34
N ALA A 226 -3.01 24.02 1.91
CA ALA A 226 -3.13 25.27 1.18
C ALA A 226 -1.75 25.84 0.84
N GLY A 227 -1.60 26.30 -0.40
CA GLY A 227 -0.45 27.05 -0.90
C GLY A 227 -0.82 28.52 -1.08
N PRO A 228 -0.75 29.37 -0.03
CA PRO A 228 -1.07 30.79 -0.17
C PRO A 228 -0.08 31.56 -1.06
N VAL A 229 1.09 30.97 -1.31
CA VAL A 229 2.15 31.48 -2.19
C VAL A 229 2.35 30.58 -3.42
N TYR A 230 1.36 29.74 -3.74
CA TYR A 230 1.38 28.91 -4.95
C TYR A 230 1.68 29.79 -6.17
N GLU A 231 2.52 29.29 -7.09
CA GLU A 231 3.08 29.99 -8.26
C GLU A 231 4.19 31.02 -7.97
N ASP A 232 4.50 31.34 -6.71
CA ASP A 232 5.57 32.29 -6.33
C ASP A 232 6.94 31.60 -6.15
N VAL A 233 7.44 31.01 -7.24
CA VAL A 233 8.73 30.29 -7.23
C VAL A 233 9.90 31.24 -6.98
N ARG A 234 10.78 30.87 -6.04
CA ARG A 234 11.95 31.64 -5.65
C ARG A 234 13.23 31.07 -6.26
N THR A 235 14.09 31.95 -6.77
CA THR A 235 15.39 31.54 -7.31
C THR A 235 16.38 31.15 -6.21
N ILE A 236 17.45 30.46 -6.58
CA ILE A 236 18.58 30.14 -5.69
C ILE A 236 19.12 31.36 -4.94
N GLY A 237 19.14 32.54 -5.57
CA GLY A 237 19.64 33.78 -4.97
C GLY A 237 18.79 34.24 -3.77
N PHE A 238 17.48 34.03 -3.84
CA PHE A 238 16.58 34.32 -2.72
C PHE A 238 16.88 33.40 -1.53
N TRP A 239 16.91 32.08 -1.76
CA TRP A 239 17.14 31.10 -0.70
C TRP A 239 18.50 31.24 -0.03
N LYS A 240 19.54 31.45 -0.84
CA LYS A 240 20.89 31.76 -0.34
C LYS A 240 20.89 33.00 0.56
N HIS A 241 20.17 34.06 0.19
CA HIS A 241 20.05 35.25 1.04
C HIS A 241 19.36 34.94 2.37
N GLN A 242 18.27 34.17 2.37
CA GLN A 242 17.56 33.82 3.62
C GLN A 242 18.45 33.03 4.58
N VAL A 243 19.09 31.96 4.09
CA VAL A 243 19.99 31.12 4.90
C VAL A 243 21.19 31.92 5.40
N ASN A 244 21.81 32.75 4.55
CA ASN A 244 22.94 33.59 4.96
C ASN A 244 22.57 34.54 6.11
N VAL A 245 21.42 35.22 6.00
CA VAL A 245 21.00 36.17 7.04
C VAL A 245 20.85 35.46 8.39
N TRP A 246 20.13 34.34 8.43
CA TRP A 246 19.90 33.62 9.68
C TRP A 246 21.15 32.93 10.21
N TYR A 247 21.95 32.28 9.35
CA TYR A 247 23.23 31.70 9.76
C TYR A 247 24.14 32.74 10.41
N PHE A 248 24.35 33.89 9.76
CA PHE A 248 25.19 34.95 10.31
C PHE A 248 24.61 35.61 11.55
N THR A 249 23.29 35.65 11.68
CA THR A 249 22.60 36.13 12.89
C THR A 249 22.90 35.19 14.08
N GLU A 250 22.75 33.88 13.90
CA GLU A 250 23.11 32.90 14.94
C GLU A 250 24.61 32.91 15.24
N LEU A 251 25.44 33.08 14.20
CA LEU A 251 26.89 33.15 14.34
C LEU A 251 27.32 34.35 15.18
N GLU A 252 26.68 35.52 15.00
CA GLU A 252 26.96 36.72 15.80
C GLU A 252 26.63 36.51 17.29
N LYS A 253 25.59 35.71 17.62
CA LYS A 253 25.24 35.38 19.01
C LYS A 253 26.35 34.62 19.74
N THR A 254 27.25 33.95 19.02
CA THR A 254 28.44 33.29 19.61
C THR A 254 29.54 34.26 20.04
N GLY A 255 29.38 35.56 19.74
CA GLY A 255 30.38 36.60 19.98
C GLY A 255 31.29 36.89 18.77
N MET A 256 31.08 36.22 17.64
CA MET A 256 31.77 36.55 16.39
C MET A 256 31.30 37.90 15.84
N LYS A 257 32.26 38.74 15.42
CA LYS A 257 31.96 40.03 14.81
C LYS A 257 31.64 39.86 13.33
N ILE A 258 30.36 39.97 12.97
CA ILE A 258 29.90 39.93 11.58
C ILE A 258 29.60 41.35 11.10
N ARG A 259 29.88 41.64 9.82
CA ARG A 259 29.58 42.95 9.22
C ARG A 259 28.46 42.81 8.19
N GLY A 260 27.43 43.63 8.32
CA GLY A 260 26.40 43.79 7.29
C GLY A 260 25.48 42.58 7.16
N ILE A 261 24.89 42.14 8.28
CA ILE A 261 23.80 41.16 8.25
C ILE A 261 22.60 41.82 7.56
N GLY A 262 22.08 41.18 6.51
CA GLY A 262 20.91 41.65 5.78
C GLY A 262 19.62 41.48 6.57
N LYS A 263 18.48 41.77 5.93
CA LYS A 263 17.15 41.48 6.48
C LYS A 263 16.56 40.27 5.75
N ALA A 264 16.17 39.24 6.51
CA ALA A 264 15.44 38.09 5.98
C ALA A 264 14.00 38.49 5.64
N GLN A 265 13.43 37.82 4.65
CA GLN A 265 12.03 37.96 4.25
C GLN A 265 11.15 36.86 4.86
N ILE A 266 11.76 35.76 5.32
CA ILE A 266 11.10 34.69 6.08
C ILE A 266 11.62 34.68 7.52
N PRO A 267 10.76 34.40 8.52
CA PRO A 267 11.17 34.12 9.90
C PRO A 267 12.18 32.96 10.01
N GLU A 268 12.96 32.96 11.08
CA GLU A 268 13.98 31.92 11.35
C GLU A 268 13.32 30.55 11.59
N ASP A 269 12.29 30.50 12.43
CA ASP A 269 11.55 29.30 12.78
C ASP A 269 10.89 28.66 11.55
N GLU A 270 10.37 29.48 10.65
CA GLU A 270 9.83 29.00 9.37
C GLU A 270 10.92 28.40 8.46
N LEU A 271 12.08 29.05 8.34
CA LEU A 271 13.19 28.48 7.57
C LEU A 271 13.74 27.18 8.19
N ILE A 272 13.84 27.11 9.52
CA ILE A 272 14.23 25.89 10.23
C ILE A 272 13.23 24.78 9.96
N ALA A 273 11.92 25.06 10.01
CA ALA A 273 10.88 24.09 9.68
C ALA A 273 11.04 23.55 8.24
N TYR A 274 11.35 24.41 7.27
CA TYR A 274 11.63 23.98 5.90
C TYR A 274 12.86 23.07 5.83
N LEU A 275 13.96 23.44 6.48
CA LEU A 275 15.19 22.64 6.49
C LEU A 275 14.99 21.28 7.16
N THR A 276 14.22 21.22 8.25
CA THR A 276 13.85 19.97 8.92
C THR A 276 12.93 19.10 8.06
N PHE A 277 11.97 19.71 7.35
CA PHE A 277 11.14 19.01 6.38
C PHE A 277 11.98 18.36 5.29
N ILE A 278 12.98 19.07 4.76
CA ILE A 278 13.89 18.57 3.73
C ILE A 278 14.73 17.41 4.27
N ASP A 279 15.34 17.56 5.45
CA ASP A 279 16.13 16.49 6.08
C ASP A 279 15.30 15.22 6.31
N THR A 280 14.02 15.36 6.65
CA THR A 280 13.14 14.21 6.88
C THR A 280 12.80 13.49 5.58
N ASN A 281 12.46 14.24 4.53
CA ASN A 281 11.81 13.70 3.34
C ASN A 281 12.74 13.47 2.14
N SER A 282 13.89 14.14 2.08
CA SER A 282 14.87 13.96 1.01
C SER A 282 15.73 12.72 1.23
N ASP A 283 15.87 11.84 0.25
CA ASP A 283 16.81 10.71 0.37
C ASP A 283 18.27 11.18 0.31
N TYR A 284 18.53 12.29 -0.38
CA TYR A 284 19.87 12.85 -0.49
C TYR A 284 20.29 13.67 0.72
N PHE A 285 19.42 14.54 1.26
CA PHE A 285 19.77 15.48 2.33
C PHE A 285 19.55 14.92 3.74
N ARG A 286 18.85 13.79 3.90
CA ARG A 286 18.60 13.17 5.21
C ARG A 286 19.87 12.96 6.02
N GLY A 287 19.86 13.49 7.25
CA GLY A 287 20.99 13.48 8.17
C GLY A 287 22.19 14.33 7.73
N LYS A 288 22.04 15.19 6.71
CA LYS A 288 23.07 16.14 6.25
C LYS A 288 22.75 17.58 6.62
N ILE A 289 21.47 17.91 6.82
CA ILE A 289 21.03 19.26 7.20
C ILE A 289 20.85 19.32 8.72
N VAL A 290 20.04 18.44 9.28
CA VAL A 290 19.82 18.32 10.73
C VAL A 290 20.86 17.35 11.29
N LYS A 291 22.07 17.89 11.48
CA LYS A 291 23.24 17.10 11.88
C LYS A 291 24.07 17.84 12.93
N ASP A 292 24.42 17.10 13.98
CA ASP A 292 25.36 17.51 15.03
C ASP A 292 26.78 17.60 14.44
N ASN A 293 27.37 18.78 14.51
CA ASN A 293 28.66 19.09 13.91
C ASN A 293 29.82 18.94 14.89
N ASP A 294 29.58 19.06 16.21
CA ASP A 294 30.63 19.01 17.23
C ASP A 294 30.62 17.73 18.08
N GLY A 295 29.57 16.92 17.96
CA GLY A 295 29.42 15.62 18.60
C GLY A 295 28.96 15.71 20.07
N ASP A 296 28.40 16.84 20.50
CA ASP A 296 27.94 17.04 21.87
C ASP A 296 26.56 16.39 22.16
N GLY A 297 25.87 15.89 21.13
CA GLY A 297 24.58 15.22 21.23
C GLY A 297 23.37 16.15 21.17
N THR A 298 23.56 17.46 20.93
CA THR A 298 22.50 18.47 20.83
C THR A 298 22.60 19.18 19.49
N ILE A 299 21.52 19.16 18.69
CA ILE A 299 21.47 19.90 17.44
C ILE A 299 20.80 21.25 17.67
N ILE A 300 21.51 22.34 17.36
CA ILE A 300 21.00 23.72 17.50
C ILE A 300 20.77 24.39 16.14
N ASN A 301 19.97 25.47 16.11
CA ASN A 301 19.68 26.22 14.89
C ASN A 301 20.95 26.66 14.14
N LEU A 302 21.99 27.07 14.87
CA LEU A 302 23.26 27.48 14.27
C LEU A 302 23.86 26.38 13.39
N GLU A 303 23.80 25.13 13.82
CA GLU A 303 24.36 23.99 13.07
C GLU A 303 23.50 23.65 11.86
N ILE A 304 22.17 23.64 12.02
CA ILE A 304 21.22 23.42 10.91
C ILE A 304 21.45 24.47 9.81
N LEU A 305 21.55 25.74 10.21
CA LEU A 305 21.80 26.86 9.30
C LEU A 305 23.20 26.79 8.68
N GLN A 306 24.21 26.38 9.44
CA GLN A 306 25.57 26.18 8.93
C GLN A 306 25.60 25.07 7.87
N ASN A 307 24.93 23.95 8.13
CA ASN A 307 24.88 22.82 7.19
C ASN A 307 24.18 23.22 5.89
N ALA A 308 23.03 23.91 5.98
CA ALA A 308 22.36 24.47 4.81
C ALA A 308 23.22 25.52 4.08
N TYR A 309 23.90 26.40 4.82
CA TYR A 309 24.82 27.40 4.27
C TYR A 309 25.94 26.74 3.45
N ASN A 310 26.52 25.65 3.93
CA ASN A 310 27.59 24.94 3.25
C ASN A 310 27.12 24.36 1.89
N PHE A 311 25.87 23.92 1.78
CA PHE A 311 25.30 23.51 0.49
C PHE A 311 25.01 24.70 -0.44
N LEU A 312 24.81 25.91 0.10
CA LEU A 312 24.48 27.13 -0.65
C LEU A 312 25.69 28.04 -0.92
N GLU A 313 26.88 27.66 -0.49
CA GLU A 313 28.11 28.44 -0.69
C GLU A 313 28.49 28.54 -2.16
N THR A 314 29.19 29.61 -2.56
CA THR A 314 29.56 29.78 -3.98
C THR A 314 30.45 28.62 -4.44
N PRO A 315 30.07 27.86 -5.49
CA PRO A 315 30.82 26.70 -5.93
C PRO A 315 32.21 27.07 -6.45
N THR A 316 33.25 26.51 -5.85
CA THR A 316 34.64 26.75 -6.26
C THR A 316 35.42 25.44 -6.35
N GLY A 317 36.47 25.40 -7.16
CA GLY A 317 37.34 24.22 -7.26
C GLY A 317 36.78 23.06 -8.11
N PRO A 318 37.42 21.88 -8.03
CA PRO A 318 37.16 20.74 -8.93
C PRO A 318 35.72 20.19 -8.84
N GLU A 319 35.12 20.19 -7.65
CA GLU A 319 33.75 19.70 -7.41
C GLU A 319 32.67 20.75 -7.70
N SER A 320 33.02 21.87 -8.35
CA SER A 320 32.07 22.99 -8.53
C SER A 320 30.81 22.62 -9.29
N MET A 321 30.82 21.60 -10.15
CA MET A 321 29.60 21.14 -10.81
C MET A 321 28.66 20.40 -9.85
N LYS A 322 29.20 19.51 -9.01
CA LYS A 322 28.44 18.82 -7.97
C LYS A 322 27.83 19.80 -6.98
N MET A 323 28.62 20.76 -6.48
CA MET A 323 28.12 21.80 -5.58
C MET A 323 27.00 22.63 -6.23
N ARG A 324 27.11 22.97 -7.52
CA ARG A 324 26.02 23.66 -8.25
C ARG A 324 24.75 22.81 -8.32
N ALA A 325 24.89 21.50 -8.53
CA ALA A 325 23.76 20.57 -8.55
C ALA A 325 23.07 20.51 -7.18
N GLU A 326 23.85 20.35 -6.10
CA GLU A 326 23.35 20.33 -4.72
C GLU A 326 22.66 21.66 -4.35
N GLN A 327 23.23 22.80 -4.73
CA GLN A 327 22.62 24.12 -4.55
C GLN A 327 21.22 24.20 -5.15
N GLN A 328 21.12 23.83 -6.42
CA GLN A 328 19.87 23.96 -7.15
C GLN A 328 18.82 22.99 -6.62
N LEU A 329 19.22 21.76 -6.26
CA LEU A 329 18.31 20.80 -5.65
C LEU A 329 17.83 21.25 -4.27
N LEU A 330 18.71 21.81 -3.43
CA LEU A 330 18.30 22.35 -2.13
C LEU A 330 17.32 23.53 -2.29
N ALA A 331 17.56 24.43 -3.25
CA ALA A 331 16.62 25.51 -3.57
C ALA A 331 15.27 25.00 -4.09
N LEU A 332 15.28 23.92 -4.87
CA LEU A 332 14.05 23.29 -5.35
C LEU A 332 13.23 22.71 -4.18
N TRP A 333 13.90 22.01 -3.27
CA TRP A 333 13.30 21.51 -2.03
C TRP A 333 12.78 22.63 -1.12
N LEU A 334 13.48 23.77 -1.04
CA LEU A 334 13.03 24.94 -0.28
C LEU A 334 11.76 25.55 -0.91
N ASN A 335 11.66 25.60 -2.24
CA ASN A 335 10.43 26.01 -2.91
C ASN A 335 9.26 25.06 -2.64
N LEU A 336 9.51 23.74 -2.58
CA LEU A 336 8.52 22.75 -2.20
C LEU A 336 8.04 22.97 -0.75
N ALA A 337 8.97 23.11 0.20
CA ALA A 337 8.65 23.36 1.61
C ALA A 337 7.93 24.69 1.82
N HIS A 338 8.26 25.70 1.01
CA HIS A 338 7.59 27.00 0.97
C HIS A 338 6.22 26.97 0.29
N LYS A 339 5.85 25.86 -0.35
CA LYS A 339 4.59 25.68 -1.09
C LYS A 339 4.43 26.64 -2.26
N ALA A 340 5.54 27.01 -2.92
CA ALA A 340 5.50 27.69 -4.20
C ALA A 340 4.92 26.77 -5.30
N PHE A 341 5.04 25.46 -5.09
CA PHE A 341 4.41 24.38 -5.84
C PHE A 341 4.28 23.16 -4.92
N PHE A 342 3.65 22.09 -5.41
CA PHE A 342 3.49 20.82 -4.71
C PHE A 342 4.20 19.66 -5.41
N TRP A 343 4.37 18.54 -4.71
CA TRP A 343 5.05 17.33 -5.20
C TRP A 343 4.54 16.88 -6.57
N ASN A 344 3.22 16.86 -6.74
CA ASN A 344 2.55 16.40 -7.96
C ASN A 344 2.27 17.52 -8.99
N THR A 345 2.90 18.69 -8.85
CA THR A 345 2.76 19.78 -9.84
C THR A 345 3.37 19.32 -11.16
N GLN A 346 2.62 19.49 -12.24
CA GLN A 346 2.97 18.97 -13.55
C GLN A 346 4.09 19.78 -14.22
N LEU A 347 4.92 19.08 -15.00
CA LEU A 347 5.95 19.65 -15.84
C LEU A 347 5.58 19.48 -17.32
N SER A 348 5.92 20.46 -18.15
CA SER A 348 5.60 20.46 -19.58
C SER A 348 6.56 19.58 -20.38
N GLN A 349 6.01 18.93 -21.41
CA GLN A 349 6.76 18.12 -22.38
C GLN A 349 7.80 18.92 -23.20
N ASP A 350 7.61 20.24 -23.34
CA ASP A 350 8.63 21.10 -23.97
C ASP A 350 9.86 21.28 -23.06
N THR A 351 9.66 21.14 -21.75
CA THR A 351 10.77 21.10 -20.78
C THR A 351 11.42 19.73 -20.78
N LEU A 352 10.66 18.67 -21.11
CA LEU A 352 11.24 17.37 -21.48
C LEU A 352 12.23 17.45 -22.63
N TYR A 353 12.17 18.44 -23.53
CA TYR A 353 13.21 18.63 -24.54
C TYR A 353 14.59 19.00 -23.96
N ILE A 354 14.64 19.71 -22.83
CA ILE A 354 15.88 19.91 -22.05
C ILE A 354 16.28 18.62 -21.33
N TYR A 355 15.32 17.74 -21.00
CA TYR A 355 15.53 16.51 -20.24
C TYR A 355 15.93 15.29 -21.11
N TYR A 356 15.45 15.18 -22.34
CA TYR A 356 15.76 14.08 -23.28
C TYR A 356 17.26 13.96 -23.59
N GLN A 357 18.04 15.04 -23.45
CA GLN A 357 19.49 14.97 -23.65
C GLN A 357 20.23 14.25 -22.51
N TYR A 358 19.55 13.97 -21.40
CA TYR A 358 20.15 13.44 -20.17
C TYR A 358 19.52 12.13 -19.66
N THR A 359 18.31 11.77 -20.11
CA THR A 359 17.63 10.50 -19.78
C THR A 359 17.40 9.71 -21.05
N TYR A 360 18.30 8.76 -21.35
CA TYR A 360 18.26 7.99 -22.60
C TYR A 360 17.26 6.82 -22.60
N ASP A 361 16.56 6.52 -21.50
CA ASP A 361 15.94 5.19 -21.31
C ASP A 361 14.48 5.10 -20.82
N ASP A 362 13.77 6.20 -20.52
CA ASP A 362 12.37 6.08 -20.09
C ASP A 362 11.42 6.67 -21.13
N ALA A 363 10.47 5.84 -21.59
CA ALA A 363 9.50 6.17 -22.63
C ALA A 363 8.56 7.33 -22.28
N ASP A 364 8.51 7.71 -21.01
CA ASP A 364 7.75 8.83 -20.46
C ASP A 364 8.70 9.59 -19.52
N GLY A 365 9.24 10.74 -19.92
CA GLY A 365 10.15 11.49 -19.04
C GLY A 365 9.44 12.17 -17.85
N LEU A 366 10.18 12.96 -17.08
CA LEU A 366 9.73 13.55 -15.80
C LEU A 366 8.43 14.37 -15.95
N ALA A 367 7.31 13.86 -15.44
CA ALA A 367 5.99 14.46 -15.58
C ALA A 367 5.64 15.40 -14.42
N THR A 368 6.30 15.25 -13.27
CA THR A 368 6.04 16.03 -12.05
C THR A 368 7.31 16.55 -11.37
N ILE A 369 7.15 17.53 -10.49
CA ILE A 369 8.25 18.03 -9.64
C ILE A 369 8.83 16.93 -8.75
N GLY A 370 7.99 16.07 -8.17
CA GLY A 370 8.41 14.96 -7.32
C GLY A 370 9.31 13.96 -8.04
N GLU A 371 8.94 13.59 -9.28
CA GLU A 371 9.79 12.74 -10.13
C GLU A 371 11.12 13.41 -10.45
N ALA A 372 11.10 14.72 -10.74
CA ALA A 372 12.33 15.48 -11.01
C ALA A 372 13.25 15.53 -9.78
N ILE A 373 12.70 15.71 -8.58
CA ILE A 373 13.44 15.65 -7.32
C ILE A 373 14.05 14.26 -7.13
N ARG A 374 13.25 13.18 -7.23
CA ARG A 374 13.74 11.80 -7.07
C ARG A 374 14.85 11.46 -8.06
N PHE A 375 14.70 11.85 -9.32
CA PHE A 375 15.73 11.69 -10.34
C PHE A 375 17.02 12.41 -9.94
N CYS A 376 16.92 13.68 -9.52
CA CYS A 376 18.07 14.48 -9.12
C CYS A 376 18.80 13.92 -7.90
N GLU A 377 18.05 13.43 -6.92
CA GLU A 377 18.61 12.76 -5.73
C GLU A 377 19.32 11.47 -6.10
N ALA A 378 18.67 10.61 -6.89
CA ALA A 378 19.25 9.36 -7.37
C ALA A 378 20.55 9.62 -8.15
N GLU A 379 20.58 10.60 -9.06
CA GLU A 379 21.78 10.99 -9.79
C GLU A 379 22.90 11.43 -8.87
N LEU A 380 22.63 12.26 -7.85
CA LEU A 380 23.68 12.75 -6.94
C LEU A 380 24.34 11.65 -6.10
N THR A 381 23.71 10.48 -5.96
CA THR A 381 24.29 9.32 -5.26
C THR A 381 25.21 8.47 -6.14
N LYS A 382 25.17 8.62 -7.48
CA LYS A 382 25.96 7.81 -8.41
C LYS A 382 27.43 8.23 -8.42
N THR A 383 28.33 7.26 -8.62
CA THR A 383 29.77 7.53 -8.78
C THR A 383 30.08 8.22 -10.11
N ASP A 384 29.35 7.88 -11.17
CA ASP A 384 29.46 8.47 -12.52
C ASP A 384 28.26 9.40 -12.80
N SER A 385 27.92 10.23 -11.81
CA SER A 385 26.74 11.11 -11.83
C SER A 385 26.78 12.16 -12.95
N ASN A 386 25.62 12.45 -13.54
CA ASN A 386 25.47 13.60 -14.42
C ASN A 386 25.05 14.85 -13.63
N TYR A 387 26.00 15.45 -12.90
CA TYR A 387 25.75 16.66 -12.11
C TYR A 387 25.24 17.85 -12.94
N GLU A 388 25.61 17.93 -14.22
CA GLU A 388 25.11 18.99 -15.11
C GLU A 388 23.62 18.84 -15.39
N ALA A 389 23.14 17.61 -15.58
CA ALA A 389 21.72 17.32 -15.68
C ALA A 389 20.99 17.83 -14.43
N VAL A 390 21.37 17.32 -13.25
CA VAL A 390 20.76 17.71 -11.95
C VAL A 390 20.69 19.23 -11.80
N LYS A 391 21.81 19.93 -12.05
CA LYS A 391 21.86 21.39 -12.02
C LYS A 391 20.85 22.01 -12.98
N ASN A 392 20.85 21.61 -14.25
CA ASN A 392 19.99 22.19 -15.28
C ASN A 392 18.50 21.93 -15.02
N ILE A 393 18.16 20.75 -14.48
CA ILE A 393 16.78 20.41 -14.10
C ILE A 393 16.29 21.34 -13.02
N CYS A 394 16.99 21.36 -11.90
CA CYS A 394 16.58 22.14 -10.75
C CYS A 394 16.63 23.65 -11.05
N ASP A 395 17.62 24.12 -11.81
CA ASP A 395 17.72 25.53 -12.23
C ASP A 395 16.53 25.96 -13.09
N SER A 396 16.09 25.13 -14.04
CA SER A 396 14.92 25.46 -14.87
C SER A 396 13.67 25.65 -14.01
N ILE A 397 13.39 24.70 -13.12
CA ILE A 397 12.23 24.75 -12.24
C ILE A 397 12.32 25.94 -11.27
N ASN A 398 13.49 26.19 -10.66
CA ASN A 398 13.73 27.33 -9.76
C ASN A 398 13.61 28.70 -10.46
N ASN A 399 13.64 28.74 -11.79
CA ASN A 399 13.39 29.93 -12.60
C ASN A 399 11.98 29.93 -13.23
N ASN A 400 11.06 29.10 -12.70
CA ASN A 400 9.69 28.95 -13.17
C ASN A 400 9.60 28.57 -14.66
N LEU A 401 10.57 27.81 -15.16
CA LEU A 401 10.58 27.30 -16.52
C LEU A 401 10.05 25.87 -16.53
N GLY A 402 9.02 25.66 -17.34
CA GLY A 402 8.52 24.32 -17.61
C GLY A 402 7.50 23.76 -16.63
N ILE A 403 7.08 24.56 -15.65
CA ILE A 403 5.99 24.21 -14.75
C ILE A 403 4.66 24.49 -15.45
N ILE A 404 3.75 23.53 -15.38
CA ILE A 404 2.35 23.73 -15.77
C ILE A 404 1.58 24.13 -14.52
N TRP A 405 1.16 25.39 -14.49
CA TRP A 405 0.24 25.91 -13.49
C TRP A 405 -1.20 25.55 -13.88
N GLY A 406 -2.04 25.25 -12.88
CA GLY A 406 -3.38 24.69 -13.07
C GLY A 406 -4.20 25.41 -14.16
N THR A 407 -4.93 24.64 -14.97
CA THR A 407 -5.88 25.13 -15.99
C THR A 407 -7.25 25.40 -15.41
#